data_AF-A0AAI8YGY4-F1
#
_entry.id   AF-A0AAI8YGY4-F1
#
_cell.length_a   1.000
_cell.length_b   1.000
_cell.length_c   1.000
_cell.angle_alpha   90.00
_cell.angle_beta   90.00
_cell.angle_gamma   90.00
#
_symmetry.space_group_name_H-M   'P 1'
#
loop_
_entity.id
_entity.type
_entity.pdbx_description
1 polymer ?
#
loop_
_entity_poly.entity_id
_entity_poly.type
_entity_poly.pdbx_seq_one_letter_code
_entity_poly.pdbx_strand_id
1 'polypeptide(L)'
;MSSSSPSPLPSLYIPTQFLKSCQAYDKYPRKLVGRSRYGVPLLELCQERFQNRQQSQDLFVPEKQLYIPYWDVLDSGLVEQRNLLSEVELGEWLGDSFQQDPADQTKYLNVRSDPLCRFIFLVAAGSTQPLELTPAALQRILSYFQVMPSILNFLYAYGGRNGDDRELRFSGFRTEKTLADPNPGLVLDALNRSGKRYQMCYNLKTVAVKDIDKSNLINMSWKIRQASVYHQFDVEKGTQSWIIGDPLETMNGLVREHIHEERSHAHRFGTIHQAFRTSIETHMVFTRWACEEWRWHIESSEEIIENITYHFIDNAGMKLRWEPQSLTIIQKRDEKLRETITALEANAEIMDRLKVFYVNLVSDQDFPTQVRSCATHSVNEFASQMDEYIYDTRMQIKRAKVLSTLVSDRKQILIQHLQAQTAARQEELTARQEKLAKKAGLEAIAVRIITVITLFYLPATFVSTFFSTNAVTFQNDGSDDSTSGNTTAPSQLALERFFEVSVPLMALTFGLAIAWYYYERRQIRKQPAWMDEKHEMV
;
A
#
# COMPACT_ATOMS: atom_id res chain seq x y z
N MET A 1 -77.53 -26.64 -8.74
CA MET A 1 -76.60 -26.59 -9.90
C MET A 1 -75.58 -25.51 -9.59
N SER A 2 -74.48 -25.89 -8.93
CA SER A 2 -73.11 -25.94 -9.51
C SER A 2 -72.62 -24.55 -9.93
N SER A 3 -71.96 -23.81 -9.03
CA SER A 3 -70.50 -23.72 -8.91
C SER A 3 -69.80 -23.08 -10.12
N SER A 4 -69.32 -21.85 -9.95
CA SER A 4 -68.07 -21.41 -10.58
C SER A 4 -67.26 -20.67 -9.54
N SER A 5 -66.48 -21.44 -8.77
CA SER A 5 -65.33 -20.94 -8.05
C SER A 5 -64.36 -20.30 -9.07
N PRO A 6 -63.78 -19.12 -8.77
CA PRO A 6 -62.74 -18.56 -9.61
C PRO A 6 -61.57 -19.55 -9.62
N SER A 7 -61.16 -19.97 -10.82
CA SER A 7 -59.96 -20.76 -11.04
C SER A 7 -58.78 -20.10 -10.32
N PRO A 8 -58.02 -20.83 -9.48
CA PRO A 8 -56.81 -20.29 -8.90
C PRO A 8 -55.85 -19.94 -10.04
N LEU A 9 -55.34 -18.70 -10.04
CA LEU A 9 -54.20 -18.32 -10.87
C LEU A 9 -53.11 -19.39 -10.72
N PRO A 10 -52.44 -19.81 -11.81
CA PRO A 10 -51.43 -20.85 -11.73
C PRO A 10 -50.40 -20.44 -10.70
N SER A 11 -50.24 -21.27 -9.66
CA SER A 11 -49.19 -21.11 -8.66
C SER A 11 -47.87 -21.03 -9.41
N LEU A 12 -47.26 -19.84 -9.41
CA LEU A 12 -46.03 -19.60 -10.12
C LEU A 12 -44.96 -20.55 -9.56
N TYR A 13 -44.52 -21.48 -10.40
CA TYR A 13 -43.57 -22.52 -10.02
C TYR A 13 -42.20 -21.89 -9.74
N ILE A 14 -41.72 -22.04 -8.51
CA ILE A 14 -40.36 -21.67 -8.12
C ILE A 14 -39.55 -22.96 -7.92
N PRO A 15 -38.44 -23.16 -8.63
CA PRO A 15 -37.58 -24.33 -8.47
C PRO A 15 -37.12 -24.51 -7.02
N THR A 16 -37.26 -25.74 -6.50
CA THR A 16 -36.86 -26.07 -5.13
C THR A 16 -35.37 -25.80 -4.85
N GLN A 17 -34.51 -25.86 -5.88
CA GLN A 17 -33.09 -25.55 -5.75
C GLN A 17 -32.86 -24.07 -5.39
N PHE A 18 -33.61 -23.17 -6.02
CA PHE A 18 -33.57 -21.74 -5.72
C PHE A 18 -34.07 -21.45 -4.31
N LEU A 19 -35.23 -22.01 -3.93
CA LEU A 19 -35.76 -21.86 -2.56
C LEU A 19 -34.76 -22.33 -1.49
N LYS A 20 -34.11 -23.48 -1.71
CA LYS A 20 -33.06 -24.00 -0.81
C LYS A 20 -31.83 -23.09 -0.76
N SER A 21 -31.47 -22.44 -1.86
CA SER A 21 -30.39 -21.45 -1.89
C SER A 21 -30.73 -20.21 -1.07
N CYS A 22 -31.95 -19.68 -1.21
CA CYS A 22 -32.39 -18.51 -0.45
C CYS A 22 -32.56 -18.83 1.04
N GLN A 23 -33.14 -19.98 1.39
CA GLN A 23 -33.28 -20.42 2.79
C GLN A 23 -31.94 -20.63 3.50
N ALA A 24 -30.89 -20.98 2.76
CA ALA A 24 -29.55 -21.20 3.29
C ALA A 24 -28.59 -20.09 2.87
N TYR A 25 -29.07 -18.83 2.86
CA TYR A 25 -28.28 -17.68 2.46
C TYR A 25 -27.02 -17.52 3.32
N ASP A 26 -27.10 -17.85 4.61
CA ASP A 26 -25.98 -17.86 5.58
C ASP A 26 -24.79 -18.74 5.12
N LYS A 27 -25.04 -19.66 4.18
CA LYS A 27 -24.05 -20.58 3.60
C LYS A 27 -23.61 -20.16 2.21
N TYR A 28 -23.89 -18.94 1.78
CA TYR A 28 -23.31 -18.38 0.56
C TYR A 28 -21.76 -18.42 0.64
N PRO A 29 -21.05 -18.82 -0.44
CA PRO A 29 -21.55 -19.22 -1.77
C PRO A 29 -21.83 -20.72 -1.95
N ARG A 30 -21.65 -21.57 -0.92
CA ARG A 30 -21.76 -23.05 -1.04
C ARG A 30 -23.16 -23.56 -1.40
N LYS A 31 -24.19 -22.74 -1.22
CA LYS A 31 -25.59 -23.10 -1.50
C LYS A 31 -26.17 -22.45 -2.76
N LEU A 32 -25.36 -21.73 -3.54
CA LEU A 32 -25.77 -21.19 -4.84
C LEU A 32 -26.31 -22.28 -5.78
N VAL A 33 -27.28 -21.89 -6.60
CA VAL A 33 -27.75 -22.71 -7.72
C VAL A 33 -26.63 -22.80 -8.76
N GLY A 34 -26.38 -24.00 -9.29
CA GLY A 34 -25.30 -24.23 -10.25
C GLY A 34 -23.89 -24.24 -9.64
N ARG A 35 -23.75 -24.38 -8.31
CA ARG A 35 -22.46 -24.39 -7.60
C ARG A 35 -21.39 -25.35 -8.16
N SER A 36 -21.80 -26.39 -8.90
CA SER A 36 -20.89 -27.35 -9.53
C SER A 36 -19.88 -26.68 -10.47
N ARG A 37 -20.20 -25.53 -11.07
CA ARG A 37 -19.29 -24.81 -11.97
C ARG A 37 -18.04 -24.23 -11.29
N TYR A 38 -18.09 -23.99 -9.99
CA TYR A 38 -16.99 -23.35 -9.25
C TYR A 38 -15.99 -24.34 -8.69
N GLY A 39 -16.39 -25.61 -8.53
CA GLY A 39 -15.63 -26.59 -7.76
C GLY A 39 -15.71 -26.34 -6.25
N VAL A 40 -15.63 -27.43 -5.48
CA VAL A 40 -15.68 -27.38 -4.01
C VAL A 40 -14.54 -26.53 -3.42
N PRO A 41 -13.26 -26.65 -3.85
CA PRO A 41 -12.16 -25.92 -3.22
C PRO A 41 -12.31 -24.39 -3.29
N LEU A 42 -12.78 -23.86 -4.43
CA LEU A 42 -12.99 -22.42 -4.59
C LEU A 42 -14.09 -21.91 -3.65
N LEU A 43 -15.20 -22.64 -3.55
CA LEU A 43 -16.31 -22.27 -2.68
C LEU A 43 -15.93 -22.36 -1.19
N GLU A 44 -15.08 -23.32 -0.81
CA GLU A 44 -14.53 -23.40 0.53
C GLU A 44 -13.63 -22.22 0.87
N LEU A 45 -12.71 -21.88 -0.04
CA LEU A 45 -11.82 -20.73 0.11
C LEU A 45 -12.60 -19.41 0.22
N CYS A 46 -13.63 -19.22 -0.62
CA CYS A 46 -14.51 -18.04 -0.52
C CYS A 46 -15.21 -17.95 0.83
N GLN A 47 -15.70 -19.08 1.35
CA GLN A 47 -16.37 -19.09 2.65
C GLN A 47 -15.39 -18.81 3.79
N GLU A 48 -14.20 -19.40 3.77
CA GLU A 48 -13.16 -19.15 4.78
C GLU A 48 -12.78 -17.66 4.82
N ARG A 49 -12.51 -17.06 3.65
CA ARG A 49 -12.19 -15.62 3.55
C ARG A 49 -13.34 -14.75 4.07
N PHE A 50 -14.57 -15.09 3.71
CA PHE A 50 -15.75 -14.35 4.19
C PHE A 50 -15.84 -14.40 5.73
N GLN A 51 -15.70 -15.60 6.32
CA GLN A 51 -15.73 -15.79 7.77
C GLN A 51 -14.60 -15.02 8.47
N ASN A 52 -13.39 -15.02 7.91
CA ASN A 52 -12.28 -14.25 8.45
C ASN A 52 -12.58 -12.74 8.48
N ARG A 53 -13.20 -12.20 7.42
CA ARG A 53 -13.59 -10.77 7.34
C ARG A 53 -14.78 -10.42 8.24
N GLN A 54 -15.69 -11.37 8.46
CA GLN A 54 -16.77 -11.24 9.43
C GLN A 54 -16.23 -11.20 10.87
N GLN A 55 -15.31 -12.10 11.22
CA GLN A 55 -14.72 -12.19 12.57
C GLN A 55 -13.82 -11.00 12.88
N SER A 56 -13.13 -10.45 11.87
CA SER A 56 -12.25 -9.30 12.08
C SER A 56 -13.00 -7.98 12.27
N GLN A 57 -14.32 -7.94 12.00
CA GLN A 57 -15.17 -6.74 12.05
C GLN A 57 -14.65 -5.57 11.21
N ASP A 58 -13.79 -5.85 10.23
CA ASP A 58 -13.20 -4.79 9.41
C ASP A 58 -14.08 -4.47 8.20
N LEU A 59 -14.83 -5.44 7.66
CA LEU A 59 -15.60 -5.27 6.42
C LEU A 59 -17.05 -4.82 6.62
N PHE A 60 -17.65 -5.11 7.78
CA PHE A 60 -19.08 -4.95 8.03
C PHE A 60 -19.33 -4.09 9.26
N VAL A 61 -20.48 -3.42 9.29
CA VAL A 61 -20.92 -2.63 10.45
C VAL A 61 -22.03 -3.34 11.24
N PRO A 62 -22.30 -2.91 12.49
CA PRO A 62 -23.47 -3.37 13.23
C PRO A 62 -24.78 -2.97 12.54
N GLU A 63 -25.86 -3.73 12.77
CA GLU A 63 -27.17 -3.51 12.12
C GLU A 63 -27.73 -2.09 12.30
N LYS A 64 -27.41 -1.39 13.40
CA LYS A 64 -27.82 0.01 13.62
C LYS A 64 -27.28 1.00 12.58
N GLN A 65 -26.23 0.62 11.85
CA GLN A 65 -25.59 1.40 10.80
C GLN A 65 -25.89 0.79 9.42
N LEU A 66 -26.82 -0.17 9.32
CA LEU A 66 -27.20 -0.75 8.04
C LEU A 66 -27.88 0.31 7.18
N TYR A 67 -27.36 0.51 5.98
CA TYR A 67 -27.87 1.44 5.00
C TYR A 67 -27.64 0.89 3.59
N ILE A 68 -28.73 0.46 2.94
CA ILE A 68 -28.68 -0.10 1.59
C ILE A 68 -29.68 0.65 0.70
N PRO A 69 -29.23 1.62 -0.10
CA PRO A 69 -30.05 2.27 -1.11
C PRO A 69 -30.43 1.30 -2.24
N TYR A 70 -31.71 1.27 -2.56
CA TYR A 70 -32.34 0.46 -3.60
C TYR A 70 -33.07 1.34 -4.60
N TRP A 71 -32.90 1.02 -5.88
CA TRP A 71 -33.50 1.74 -6.99
C TRP A 71 -34.04 0.76 -8.00
N ASP A 72 -35.37 0.80 -8.20
CA ASP A 72 -36.05 -0.07 -9.15
C ASP A 72 -36.71 0.79 -10.24
N VAL A 73 -36.39 0.51 -11.50
CA VAL A 73 -37.14 1.03 -12.65
C VAL A 73 -38.26 0.05 -12.95
N LEU A 74 -39.48 0.42 -12.61
CA LEU A 74 -40.67 -0.41 -12.75
C LEU A 74 -41.09 -0.59 -14.22
N ASP A 75 -42.02 -1.49 -14.47
CA ASP A 75 -42.59 -1.72 -15.82
C ASP A 75 -43.24 -0.47 -16.42
N SER A 76 -43.71 0.45 -15.58
CA SER A 76 -44.22 1.78 -15.99
C SER A 76 -43.13 2.75 -16.47
N GLY A 77 -41.86 2.39 -16.28
CA GLY A 77 -40.70 3.25 -16.50
C GLY A 77 -40.47 4.27 -15.38
N LEU A 78 -41.27 4.27 -14.32
CA LEU A 78 -41.06 5.11 -13.14
C LEU A 78 -39.99 4.50 -12.24
N VAL A 79 -39.27 5.36 -11.52
CA VAL A 79 -38.23 4.97 -10.57
C VAL A 79 -38.82 4.90 -9.16
N GLU A 80 -38.72 3.74 -8.52
CA GLU A 80 -39.02 3.54 -7.10
C GLU A 80 -37.70 3.51 -6.32
N GLN A 81 -37.51 4.47 -5.40
CA GLN A 81 -36.35 4.49 -4.51
C GLN A 81 -36.74 4.07 -3.10
N ARG A 82 -35.88 3.28 -2.47
CA ARG A 82 -36.06 2.87 -1.08
C ARG A 82 -34.72 2.69 -0.39
N ASN A 83 -34.61 3.18 0.84
CA ASN A 83 -33.45 2.91 1.69
C ASN A 83 -33.85 1.81 2.67
N LEU A 84 -33.13 0.69 2.64
CA LEU A 84 -33.33 -0.42 3.58
C LEU A 84 -32.40 -0.20 4.78
N LEU A 85 -32.98 -0.18 5.98
CA LEU A 85 -32.29 0.20 7.22
C LEU A 85 -32.20 -0.95 8.25
N SER A 86 -32.84 -2.09 7.98
CA SER A 86 -32.74 -3.29 8.83
C SER A 86 -32.74 -4.59 8.03
N GLU A 87 -32.29 -5.69 8.66
CA GLU A 87 -32.33 -7.01 8.02
C GLU A 87 -33.76 -7.53 7.81
N VAL A 88 -34.70 -7.08 8.65
CA VAL A 88 -36.13 -7.40 8.56
C VAL A 88 -36.72 -6.73 7.32
N GLU A 89 -36.50 -5.43 7.14
CA GLU A 89 -36.95 -4.70 5.95
C GLU A 89 -36.38 -5.30 4.66
N LEU A 90 -35.10 -5.69 4.68
CA LEU A 90 -34.46 -6.37 3.54
C LEU A 90 -35.11 -7.73 3.25
N GLY A 91 -35.40 -8.52 4.29
CA GLY A 91 -36.08 -9.80 4.14
C GLY A 91 -37.49 -9.65 3.58
N GLU A 92 -38.28 -8.71 4.11
CA GLU A 92 -39.61 -8.40 3.59
C GLU A 92 -39.56 -7.90 2.14
N TRP A 93 -38.59 -7.04 1.82
CA TRP A 93 -38.42 -6.47 0.48
C TRP A 93 -38.08 -7.53 -0.58
N LEU A 94 -37.20 -8.49 -0.25
CA LEU A 94 -36.85 -9.59 -1.15
C LEU A 94 -37.95 -10.67 -1.22
N GLY A 95 -38.98 -10.61 -0.38
CA GLY A 95 -40.06 -11.61 -0.33
C GLY A 95 -39.72 -12.86 0.51
N ASP A 96 -38.75 -12.74 1.41
CA ASP A 96 -38.22 -13.79 2.28
C ASP A 96 -39.05 -13.99 3.57
N SER A 97 -40.15 -13.23 3.73
CA SER A 97 -41.12 -13.42 4.82
C SER A 97 -41.91 -14.72 4.58
N PHE A 98 -41.34 -15.83 5.06
CA PHE A 98 -41.98 -17.14 5.03
C PHE A 98 -43.27 -17.13 5.85
N GLN A 99 -44.43 -17.00 5.19
CA GLN A 99 -45.69 -17.31 5.84
C GLN A 99 -45.77 -18.83 6.03
N GLN A 100 -45.96 -19.24 7.28
CA GLN A 100 -46.15 -20.63 7.66
C GLN A 100 -47.64 -20.94 7.46
N ASP A 101 -47.98 -21.74 6.46
CA ASP A 101 -49.34 -22.26 6.35
C ASP A 101 -49.58 -23.20 7.54
N PRO A 102 -50.57 -22.92 8.42
CA PRO A 102 -50.87 -23.79 9.57
C PRO A 102 -51.30 -25.20 9.15
N ALA A 103 -51.67 -25.42 7.89
CA ALA A 103 -52.09 -26.73 7.40
C ALA A 103 -50.95 -27.63 6.86
N ASP A 104 -49.85 -27.07 6.33
CA ASP A 104 -48.98 -27.85 5.43
C ASP A 104 -47.44 -27.69 5.61
N GLN A 105 -46.95 -26.91 6.60
CA GLN A 105 -45.51 -26.69 6.85
C GLN A 105 -44.67 -26.19 5.65
N THR A 106 -45.28 -25.94 4.50
CA THR A 106 -44.60 -25.47 3.29
C THR A 106 -44.36 -23.96 3.39
N LYS A 107 -43.07 -23.59 3.37
CA LYS A 107 -42.62 -22.19 3.34
C LYS A 107 -42.71 -21.64 1.91
N TYR A 108 -43.60 -20.69 1.66
CA TYR A 108 -43.68 -19.99 0.37
C TYR A 108 -42.88 -18.68 0.42
N LEU A 109 -42.20 -18.36 -0.68
CA LEU A 109 -41.54 -17.07 -0.89
C LEU A 109 -42.57 -16.14 -1.54
N ASN A 110 -42.78 -14.95 -0.98
CA ASN A 110 -43.68 -13.96 -1.60
C ASN A 110 -42.92 -13.28 -2.74
N VAL A 111 -42.91 -13.92 -3.90
CA VAL A 111 -42.09 -13.52 -5.03
C VAL A 111 -42.68 -12.31 -5.74
N ARG A 112 -41.94 -11.19 -5.73
CA ARG A 112 -42.19 -10.02 -6.57
C ARG A 112 -41.41 -10.17 -7.87
N SER A 113 -42.06 -9.99 -9.02
CA SER A 113 -41.37 -9.94 -10.33
C SER A 113 -40.22 -8.95 -10.30
N ASP A 114 -39.07 -9.29 -10.88
CA ASP A 114 -37.96 -8.33 -10.96
C ASP A 114 -38.37 -7.13 -11.83
N PRO A 115 -37.94 -5.91 -11.44
CA PRO A 115 -38.13 -4.70 -12.23
C PRO A 115 -37.30 -4.76 -13.52
N LEU A 116 -37.55 -3.81 -14.43
CA LEU A 116 -36.79 -3.69 -15.67
C LEU A 116 -35.29 -3.43 -15.40
N CYS A 117 -34.99 -2.60 -14.40
CA CYS A 117 -33.63 -2.30 -13.97
C CYS A 117 -33.57 -2.10 -12.45
N ARG A 118 -32.55 -2.66 -11.81
CA ARG A 118 -32.33 -2.55 -10.36
C ARG A 118 -30.92 -2.11 -10.03
N PHE A 119 -30.75 -1.13 -9.15
CA PHE A 119 -29.46 -0.78 -8.53
C PHE A 119 -29.52 -1.00 -7.02
N ILE A 120 -28.46 -1.63 -6.51
CA ILE A 120 -28.25 -1.92 -5.10
C ILE A 120 -26.89 -1.34 -4.74
N PHE A 121 -26.88 -0.36 -3.83
CA PHE A 121 -25.66 0.31 -3.43
C PHE A 121 -25.19 -0.25 -2.08
N LEU A 122 -23.96 -0.78 -2.06
CA LEU A 122 -23.26 -1.19 -0.85
C LEU A 122 -22.38 -0.02 -0.43
N VAL A 123 -22.96 0.88 0.37
CA VAL A 123 -22.34 2.17 0.73
C VAL A 123 -21.18 1.97 1.69
N ALA A 124 -20.16 2.81 1.58
CA ALA A 124 -19.11 2.96 2.57
C ALA A 124 -18.79 4.43 2.80
N ALA A 125 -18.54 4.82 4.06
CA ALA A 125 -18.11 6.17 4.45
C ALA A 125 -16.75 6.61 3.88
N GLY A 126 -16.10 5.80 3.05
CA GLY A 126 -14.87 6.11 2.36
C GLY A 126 -14.41 4.94 1.49
N SER A 127 -13.29 5.13 0.78
CA SER A 127 -12.80 4.17 -0.24
C SER A 127 -12.30 2.84 0.29
N THR A 128 -11.97 2.79 1.58
CA THR A 128 -11.46 1.61 2.28
C THR A 128 -12.18 1.38 3.61
N GLN A 129 -13.25 2.15 3.89
CA GLN A 129 -14.04 1.97 5.11
C GLN A 129 -14.90 0.70 5.02
N PRO A 130 -15.40 0.18 6.16
CA PRO A 130 -16.34 -0.93 6.15
C PRO A 130 -17.58 -0.58 5.32
N LEU A 131 -18.20 -1.62 4.74
CA LEU A 131 -19.48 -1.47 4.06
C LEU A 131 -20.59 -1.33 5.11
N GLU A 132 -21.54 -0.43 4.86
CA GLU A 132 -22.67 -0.09 5.74
C GLU A 132 -23.78 -1.16 5.69
N LEU A 133 -23.39 -2.43 5.83
CA LEU A 133 -24.31 -3.55 5.93
C LEU A 133 -23.73 -4.66 6.80
N THR A 134 -24.61 -5.59 7.21
CA THR A 134 -24.24 -6.77 7.98
C THR A 134 -23.80 -7.93 7.08
N PRO A 135 -23.07 -8.93 7.60
CA PRO A 135 -22.72 -10.13 6.85
C PRO A 135 -23.96 -10.87 6.33
N ALA A 136 -25.00 -10.98 7.16
CA ALA A 136 -26.24 -11.66 6.81
C ALA A 136 -27.00 -10.94 5.68
N ALA A 137 -27.06 -9.60 5.73
CA ALA A 137 -27.65 -8.81 4.65
C ALA A 137 -26.93 -9.03 3.30
N LEU A 138 -25.60 -9.04 3.30
CA LEU A 138 -24.83 -9.29 2.07
C LEU A 138 -25.12 -10.69 1.53
N GLN A 139 -24.98 -11.71 2.37
CA GLN A 139 -25.19 -13.10 1.97
C GLN A 139 -26.62 -13.35 1.46
N ARG A 140 -27.62 -12.68 2.05
CA ARG A 140 -29.02 -12.71 1.62
C ARG A 140 -29.18 -12.12 0.22
N ILE A 141 -28.65 -10.92 -0.03
CA ILE A 141 -28.68 -10.28 -1.36
C ILE A 141 -27.98 -11.17 -2.40
N LEU A 142 -26.75 -11.61 -2.13
CA LEU A 142 -25.97 -12.40 -3.08
C LEU A 142 -26.62 -13.76 -3.39
N SER A 143 -27.27 -14.38 -2.40
CA SER A 143 -28.02 -15.62 -2.59
C SER A 143 -29.29 -15.39 -3.39
N TYR A 144 -30.07 -14.35 -3.09
CA TYR A 144 -31.33 -14.08 -3.78
C TYR A 144 -31.14 -13.79 -5.28
N PHE A 145 -30.13 -13.00 -5.64
CA PHE A 145 -29.81 -12.68 -7.04
C PHE A 145 -28.93 -13.73 -7.72
N GLN A 146 -28.50 -14.76 -6.98
CA GLN A 146 -27.63 -15.83 -7.47
C GLN A 146 -26.34 -15.25 -8.09
N VAL A 147 -25.68 -14.38 -7.31
CA VAL A 147 -24.48 -13.63 -7.71
C VAL A 147 -23.25 -14.51 -7.68
N MET A 148 -22.40 -14.44 -8.72
CA MET A 148 -21.14 -15.19 -8.76
C MET A 148 -20.26 -14.94 -7.51
N PRO A 149 -19.61 -15.98 -6.94
CA PRO A 149 -18.73 -15.85 -5.77
C PRO A 149 -17.57 -14.86 -5.96
N SER A 150 -17.16 -14.64 -7.20
CA SER A 150 -16.06 -13.74 -7.56
C SER A 150 -16.27 -12.30 -7.06
N ILE A 151 -17.51 -11.85 -6.86
CA ILE A 151 -17.81 -10.52 -6.32
C ILE A 151 -17.13 -10.25 -4.98
N LEU A 152 -16.97 -11.29 -4.15
CA LEU A 152 -16.36 -11.16 -2.83
C LEU A 152 -14.94 -10.60 -2.89
N ASN A 153 -14.16 -10.97 -3.91
CA ASN A 153 -12.79 -10.45 -4.07
C ASN A 153 -12.76 -8.93 -4.30
N PHE A 154 -13.81 -8.38 -4.94
CA PHE A 154 -13.93 -6.94 -5.16
C PHE A 154 -14.42 -6.22 -3.90
N LEU A 155 -15.30 -6.85 -3.13
CA LEU A 155 -15.79 -6.31 -1.85
C LEU A 155 -14.73 -6.37 -0.74
N TYR A 156 -13.75 -7.26 -0.81
CA TYR A 156 -12.64 -7.31 0.15
C TYR A 156 -11.69 -6.12 0.04
N ALA A 157 -11.80 -5.30 -1.01
CA ALA A 157 -11.06 -4.05 -1.09
C ALA A 157 -11.57 -2.98 -0.10
N TYR A 158 -12.74 -3.19 0.50
CA TYR A 158 -13.33 -2.38 1.56
C TYR A 158 -12.97 -2.96 2.93
N GLY A 159 -13.03 -2.13 3.97
CA GLY A 159 -12.71 -2.55 5.34
C GLY A 159 -11.22 -2.78 5.61
N GLY A 160 -10.35 -1.88 5.15
CA GLY A 160 -8.91 -1.99 5.40
C GLY A 160 -8.57 -1.80 6.87
N ARG A 161 -7.80 -2.72 7.48
CA ARG A 161 -7.25 -2.53 8.83
C ARG A 161 -6.40 -1.25 8.82
N ASN A 162 -6.71 -0.31 9.71
CA ASN A 162 -6.07 1.01 9.82
C ASN A 162 -6.27 1.96 8.61
N GLY A 163 -7.23 1.68 7.72
CA GLY A 163 -7.47 2.48 6.52
C GLY A 163 -6.32 2.42 5.50
N ASP A 164 -5.52 1.34 5.53
CA ASP A 164 -4.39 1.15 4.61
C ASP A 164 -4.88 1.01 3.16
N ASP A 165 -4.25 1.78 2.25
CA ASP A 165 -4.61 1.89 0.84
C ASP A 165 -4.16 0.64 0.02
N ARG A 166 -3.53 -0.36 0.65
CA ARG A 166 -2.92 -1.51 -0.06
C ARG A 166 -3.91 -2.30 -0.90
N GLU A 167 -5.13 -2.49 -0.41
CA GLU A 167 -6.16 -3.22 -1.15
C GLU A 167 -6.67 -2.44 -2.38
N LEU A 168 -6.44 -1.12 -2.45
CA LEU A 168 -6.69 -0.32 -3.66
C LEU A 168 -5.76 -0.71 -4.82
N ARG A 169 -4.77 -1.59 -4.60
CA ARG A 169 -3.93 -2.15 -5.67
C ARG A 169 -4.63 -3.31 -6.39
N PHE A 170 -5.61 -3.96 -5.76
CA PHE A 170 -6.38 -5.00 -6.41
C PHE A 170 -7.20 -4.41 -7.56
N SER A 171 -7.16 -5.08 -8.71
CA SER A 171 -8.03 -4.82 -9.83
C SER A 171 -8.38 -6.13 -10.52
N GLY A 172 -9.59 -6.22 -11.03
CA GLY A 172 -10.07 -7.45 -11.64
C GLY A 172 -11.18 -7.23 -12.65
N PHE A 173 -11.33 -8.22 -13.51
CA PHE A 173 -12.47 -8.37 -14.40
C PHE A 173 -12.85 -9.85 -14.41
N ARG A 174 -14.11 -10.16 -14.12
CA ARG A 174 -14.65 -11.52 -14.07
C ARG A 174 -15.99 -11.53 -14.78
N THR A 175 -16.25 -12.55 -15.57
CA THR A 175 -17.48 -12.69 -16.33
C THR A 175 -17.96 -14.13 -16.27
N GLU A 176 -19.27 -14.29 -16.20
CA GLU A 176 -19.95 -15.54 -16.45
C GLU A 176 -21.03 -15.33 -17.49
N LYS A 177 -21.19 -16.30 -18.38
CA LYS A 177 -22.13 -16.20 -19.49
C LYS A 177 -22.86 -17.52 -19.64
N THR A 178 -24.18 -17.46 -19.82
CA THR A 178 -25.03 -18.61 -20.09
C THR A 178 -26.11 -18.13 -21.05
N LEU A 179 -25.91 -18.36 -22.36
CA LEU A 179 -26.83 -17.92 -23.43
C LEU A 179 -27.70 -19.08 -23.96
N ALA A 180 -27.18 -20.30 -23.94
CA ALA A 180 -27.89 -21.52 -24.25
C ALA A 180 -28.02 -22.42 -22.99
N ASP A 181 -29.05 -23.26 -22.97
CA ASP A 181 -29.29 -24.32 -21.99
C ASP A 181 -29.10 -23.88 -20.52
N PRO A 182 -29.93 -22.94 -20.02
CA PRO A 182 -29.81 -22.47 -18.65
C PRO A 182 -30.07 -23.60 -17.65
N ASN A 183 -29.41 -23.52 -16.49
CA ASN A 183 -29.69 -24.44 -15.40
C ASN A 183 -31.18 -24.33 -15.02
N PRO A 184 -31.96 -25.43 -14.98
CA PRO A 184 -33.39 -25.38 -14.65
C PRO A 184 -33.69 -24.71 -13.29
N GLY A 185 -32.76 -24.76 -12.33
CA GLY A 185 -32.90 -24.09 -11.05
C GLY A 185 -32.75 -22.56 -11.11
N LEU A 186 -32.27 -22.01 -12.23
CA LEU A 186 -32.10 -20.57 -12.49
C LEU A 186 -33.18 -20.00 -13.42
N VAL A 187 -34.01 -20.85 -14.03
CA VAL A 187 -35.18 -20.43 -14.81
C VAL A 187 -36.29 -20.09 -13.81
N LEU A 188 -36.60 -18.80 -13.69
CA LEU A 188 -37.51 -18.25 -12.68
C LEU A 188 -38.48 -17.29 -13.36
N ASP A 189 -39.44 -17.83 -14.12
CA ASP A 189 -40.44 -17.01 -14.82
C ASP A 189 -41.23 -16.12 -13.87
N ALA A 190 -41.44 -16.57 -12.63
CA ALA A 190 -42.10 -15.81 -11.57
C ALA A 190 -41.37 -14.52 -11.17
N LEU A 191 -40.05 -14.51 -11.33
CA LEU A 191 -39.18 -13.39 -11.06
C LEU A 191 -38.83 -12.63 -12.35
N ASN A 192 -39.41 -12.98 -13.50
CA ASN A 192 -39.02 -12.46 -14.80
C ASN A 192 -37.52 -12.74 -15.14
N ARG A 193 -37.04 -13.95 -14.84
CA ARG A 193 -35.69 -14.42 -15.16
C ARG A 193 -35.75 -15.67 -16.05
N SER A 194 -35.20 -15.60 -17.26
CA SER A 194 -35.11 -16.74 -18.19
C SER A 194 -34.02 -17.73 -17.79
N GLY A 195 -33.06 -17.31 -16.97
CA GLY A 195 -31.84 -18.05 -16.67
C GLY A 195 -30.76 -17.90 -17.75
N LYS A 196 -31.09 -17.38 -18.94
CA LYS A 196 -30.13 -17.00 -19.97
C LYS A 196 -29.64 -15.59 -19.70
N ARG A 197 -28.45 -15.49 -19.14
CA ARG A 197 -27.89 -14.25 -18.63
C ARG A 197 -26.38 -14.22 -18.74
N TYR A 198 -25.83 -13.03 -18.72
CA TYR A 198 -24.44 -12.83 -18.34
C TYR A 198 -24.36 -12.07 -17.02
N GLN A 199 -23.25 -12.29 -16.32
CA GLN A 199 -22.86 -11.58 -15.13
C GLN A 199 -21.43 -11.09 -15.32
N MET A 200 -21.09 -9.95 -14.73
CA MET A 200 -19.73 -9.47 -14.66
C MET A 200 -19.44 -8.77 -13.34
N CYS A 201 -18.18 -8.85 -12.90
CA CYS A 201 -17.65 -8.11 -11.78
C CYS A 201 -16.37 -7.40 -12.22
N TYR A 202 -16.24 -6.12 -11.89
CA TYR A 202 -15.01 -5.37 -12.07
C TYR A 202 -14.93 -4.25 -11.04
N ASN A 203 -13.79 -3.57 -10.98
CA ASN A 203 -13.65 -2.36 -10.17
C ASN A 203 -13.01 -1.24 -10.99
N LEU A 204 -13.50 -0.03 -10.79
CA LEU A 204 -12.93 1.17 -11.41
C LEU A 204 -12.42 2.11 -10.32
N LYS A 205 -11.39 2.87 -10.66
CA LYS A 205 -10.75 3.81 -9.74
C LYS A 205 -10.82 5.22 -10.29
N THR A 206 -10.89 6.20 -9.41
CA THR A 206 -10.74 7.62 -9.75
C THR A 206 -9.89 8.31 -8.69
N VAL A 207 -9.68 9.60 -8.81
CA VAL A 207 -9.04 10.43 -7.78
C VAL A 207 -9.96 11.55 -7.36
N ALA A 208 -9.93 11.90 -6.07
CA ALA A 208 -10.65 13.04 -5.54
C ALA A 208 -9.84 13.72 -4.44
N VAL A 209 -10.02 15.02 -4.30
CA VAL A 209 -9.40 15.82 -3.23
C VAL A 209 -10.08 15.46 -1.89
N LYS A 210 -9.29 15.15 -0.86
CA LYS A 210 -9.81 14.69 0.44
C LYS A 210 -10.45 15.82 1.27
N ASP A 211 -9.91 17.04 1.18
CA ASP A 211 -10.44 18.30 1.75
C ASP A 211 -9.51 19.44 1.30
N ILE A 212 -10.07 20.61 0.96
CA ILE A 212 -9.30 21.84 0.71
C ILE A 212 -9.03 22.47 2.07
N ASP A 213 -7.89 22.14 2.67
CA ASP A 213 -7.42 22.91 3.82
C ASP A 213 -7.07 24.32 3.31
N LYS A 214 -7.99 25.28 3.48
CA LYS A 214 -7.89 26.66 2.94
C LYS A 214 -6.63 27.40 3.38
N SER A 215 -5.91 26.85 4.36
CA SER A 215 -4.63 27.36 4.88
C SER A 215 -3.41 26.99 4.02
N ASN A 216 -3.50 25.96 3.16
CA ASN A 216 -2.39 25.48 2.33
C ASN A 216 -2.87 24.94 0.97
N LEU A 217 -3.10 25.84 0.01
CA LEU A 217 -3.42 25.49 -1.39
C LEU A 217 -2.34 24.62 -2.07
N ILE A 218 -1.11 24.64 -1.55
CA ILE A 218 0.05 23.86 -2.06
C ILE A 218 -0.06 22.36 -1.71
N ASN A 219 -0.94 21.97 -0.77
CA ASN A 219 -1.02 20.60 -0.29
C ASN A 219 -2.42 19.99 -0.48
N MET A 220 -2.98 20.10 -1.70
CA MET A 220 -4.18 19.33 -2.06
C MET A 220 -3.90 17.83 -1.88
N SER A 221 -4.56 17.23 -0.89
CA SER A 221 -4.37 15.80 -0.61
C SER A 221 -5.29 14.97 -1.49
N TRP A 222 -4.79 14.63 -2.68
CA TRP A 222 -5.45 13.70 -3.60
C TRP A 222 -5.49 12.29 -3.03
N LYS A 223 -6.64 11.64 -3.16
CA LYS A 223 -6.85 10.24 -2.77
C LYS A 223 -7.48 9.44 -3.89
N ILE A 224 -6.97 8.23 -4.07
CA ILE A 224 -7.58 7.25 -4.97
C ILE A 224 -8.89 6.78 -4.34
N ARG A 225 -9.96 6.80 -5.14
CA ARG A 225 -11.29 6.28 -4.84
C ARG A 225 -11.50 5.03 -5.68
N GLN A 226 -12.30 4.09 -5.20
CA GLN A 226 -12.63 2.86 -5.92
C GLN A 226 -14.11 2.54 -5.84
N ALA A 227 -14.67 2.04 -6.92
CA ALA A 227 -16.01 1.46 -6.94
C ALA A 227 -15.91 0.03 -7.46
N SER A 228 -16.57 -0.90 -6.77
CA SER A 228 -16.77 -2.26 -7.29
C SER A 228 -18.12 -2.33 -7.97
N VAL A 229 -18.17 -2.97 -9.13
CA VAL A 229 -19.39 -3.07 -9.96
C VAL A 229 -19.65 -4.52 -10.26
N TYR A 230 -20.82 -4.99 -9.87
CA TYR A 230 -21.45 -6.19 -10.39
C TYR A 230 -22.60 -5.79 -11.30
N HIS A 231 -22.67 -6.44 -12.45
CA HIS A 231 -23.77 -6.29 -13.40
C HIS A 231 -24.26 -7.65 -13.86
N GLN A 232 -25.58 -7.80 -13.94
CA GLN A 232 -26.26 -8.93 -14.53
C GLN A 232 -27.29 -8.44 -15.55
N PHE A 233 -27.39 -9.14 -16.67
CA PHE A 233 -28.38 -8.88 -17.70
C PHE A 233 -28.99 -10.18 -18.22
N ASP A 234 -30.32 -10.26 -18.26
CA ASP A 234 -31.08 -11.35 -18.85
C ASP A 234 -31.31 -11.07 -20.34
N VAL A 235 -30.75 -11.92 -21.22
CA VAL A 235 -30.75 -11.65 -22.66
C VAL A 235 -32.11 -11.93 -23.33
N GLU A 236 -33.01 -12.64 -22.66
CA GLU A 236 -34.37 -12.90 -23.17
C GLU A 236 -35.40 -11.96 -22.59
N LYS A 237 -35.31 -11.63 -21.29
CA LYS A 237 -36.28 -10.76 -20.61
C LYS A 237 -35.89 -9.29 -20.62
N GLY A 238 -34.61 -8.97 -20.85
CA GLY A 238 -34.09 -7.60 -20.81
C GLY A 238 -34.01 -7.02 -19.39
N THR A 239 -34.19 -7.84 -18.35
CA THR A 239 -34.04 -7.41 -16.96
C THR A 239 -32.58 -7.23 -16.61
N GLN A 240 -32.27 -6.18 -15.85
CA GLN A 240 -30.90 -5.89 -15.45
C GLN A 240 -30.78 -5.58 -13.96
N SER A 241 -29.67 -6.00 -13.37
CA SER A 241 -29.39 -5.80 -11.94
C SER A 241 -27.95 -5.38 -11.73
N TRP A 242 -27.76 -4.41 -10.85
CA TRP A 242 -26.49 -3.80 -10.52
C TRP A 242 -26.28 -3.86 -9.01
N ILE A 243 -25.12 -4.35 -8.58
CA ILE A 243 -24.69 -4.27 -7.17
C ILE A 243 -23.38 -3.52 -7.17
N ILE A 244 -23.34 -2.37 -6.49
CA ILE A 244 -22.23 -1.43 -6.59
C ILE A 244 -21.67 -1.18 -5.20
N GLY A 245 -20.39 -1.48 -4.98
CA GLY A 245 -19.67 -0.96 -3.82
C GLY A 245 -19.40 0.52 -4.03
N ASP A 246 -20.03 1.35 -3.21
CA ASP A 246 -20.17 2.78 -3.49
C ASP A 246 -19.55 3.63 -2.37
N PRO A 247 -18.30 4.12 -2.57
CA PRO A 247 -17.70 5.00 -1.59
C PRO A 247 -18.40 6.37 -1.63
N LEU A 248 -18.82 6.86 -0.46
CA LEU A 248 -19.38 8.21 -0.30
C LEU A 248 -20.61 8.46 -1.22
N GLU A 249 -21.37 7.42 -1.57
CA GLU A 249 -22.53 7.51 -2.46
C GLU A 249 -22.24 8.15 -3.84
N THR A 250 -20.99 8.05 -4.30
CA THR A 250 -20.56 8.67 -5.56
C THR A 250 -21.28 8.03 -6.75
N MET A 251 -21.36 6.71 -6.78
CA MET A 251 -21.97 5.96 -7.88
C MET A 251 -23.50 6.10 -7.87
N ASN A 252 -24.11 6.16 -6.69
CA ASN A 252 -25.51 6.50 -6.50
C ASN A 252 -25.80 7.86 -7.13
N GLY A 253 -24.98 8.88 -6.85
CA GLY A 253 -25.01 10.20 -7.48
C GLY A 253 -25.02 10.15 -9.02
N LEU A 254 -24.09 9.40 -9.61
CA LEU A 254 -23.99 9.24 -11.07
C LEU A 254 -25.22 8.55 -11.68
N VAL A 255 -25.74 7.53 -11.01
CA VAL A 255 -26.97 6.85 -11.45
C VAL A 255 -28.18 7.78 -11.34
N ARG A 256 -28.25 8.63 -10.30
CA ARG A 256 -29.31 9.65 -10.15
C ARG A 256 -29.36 10.58 -11.37
N GLU A 257 -28.20 11.03 -11.82
CA GLU A 257 -28.10 11.94 -12.97
C GLU A 257 -28.46 11.21 -14.28
N HIS A 258 -28.01 9.97 -14.44
CA HIS A 258 -28.25 9.18 -15.64
C HIS A 258 -29.70 8.67 -15.78
N ILE A 259 -30.33 8.28 -14.67
CA ILE A 259 -31.69 7.74 -14.58
C ILE A 259 -32.45 8.56 -13.53
N HIS A 260 -32.85 9.76 -13.92
CA HIS A 260 -33.52 10.71 -13.04
C HIS A 260 -34.90 10.22 -12.59
N GLU A 261 -35.20 10.34 -11.30
CA GLU A 261 -36.41 9.79 -10.66
C GLU A 261 -37.72 10.38 -11.18
N GLU A 262 -37.71 11.68 -11.50
CA GLU A 262 -38.89 12.41 -11.97
C GLU A 262 -39.24 12.11 -13.44
N ARG A 263 -38.39 11.37 -14.17
CA ARG A 263 -38.58 11.08 -15.59
C ARG A 263 -39.10 9.66 -15.78
N SER A 264 -40.04 9.49 -16.70
CA SER A 264 -40.38 8.16 -17.18
C SER A 264 -39.31 7.66 -18.16
N HIS A 265 -38.78 6.47 -17.87
CA HIS A 265 -37.78 5.79 -18.68
C HIS A 265 -38.37 4.64 -19.50
N ALA A 266 -39.69 4.60 -19.70
CA ALA A 266 -40.35 3.52 -20.46
C ALA A 266 -39.73 3.32 -21.85
N HIS A 267 -39.31 4.40 -22.51
CA HIS A 267 -38.64 4.37 -23.82
C HIS A 267 -37.20 3.81 -23.79
N ARG A 268 -36.58 3.68 -22.61
CA ARG A 268 -35.23 3.12 -22.42
C ARG A 268 -35.24 1.65 -22.07
N PHE A 269 -36.39 1.11 -21.64
CA PHE A 269 -36.52 -0.28 -21.21
C PHE A 269 -37.69 -1.02 -21.89
N GLY A 270 -38.40 -0.38 -22.82
CA GLY A 270 -39.59 -0.93 -23.47
C GLY A 270 -39.31 -2.11 -24.43
N THR A 271 -38.05 -2.30 -24.83
CA THR A 271 -37.60 -3.44 -25.62
C THR A 271 -36.28 -3.99 -25.09
N ILE A 272 -35.98 -5.26 -25.38
CA ILE A 272 -34.71 -5.91 -24.99
C ILE A 272 -33.51 -5.12 -25.52
N HIS A 273 -33.57 -4.62 -26.76
CA HIS A 273 -32.50 -3.80 -27.34
C HIS A 273 -32.30 -2.48 -26.59
N GLN A 274 -33.38 -1.78 -26.22
CA GLN A 274 -33.28 -0.54 -25.44
C GLN A 274 -32.71 -0.80 -24.04
N ALA A 275 -33.16 -1.87 -23.37
CA ALA A 275 -32.62 -2.26 -22.07
C ALA A 275 -31.13 -2.61 -22.13
N PHE A 276 -30.71 -3.33 -23.18
CA PHE A 276 -29.31 -3.66 -23.47
C PHE A 276 -28.47 -2.41 -23.80
N ARG A 277 -29.02 -1.48 -24.58
CA ARG A 277 -28.36 -0.19 -24.84
C ARG A 277 -28.16 0.58 -23.53
N THR A 278 -29.18 0.63 -22.68
CA THR A 278 -29.11 1.32 -21.39
C THR A 278 -28.08 0.68 -20.44
N SER A 279 -27.90 -0.64 -20.48
CA SER A 279 -26.87 -1.29 -19.66
C SER A 279 -25.46 -0.91 -20.10
N ILE A 280 -25.22 -0.83 -21.40
CA ILE A 280 -23.96 -0.35 -21.99
C ILE A 280 -23.73 1.14 -21.68
N GLU A 281 -24.76 1.98 -21.80
CA GLU A 281 -24.70 3.40 -21.41
C GLU A 281 -24.33 3.57 -19.93
N THR A 282 -24.86 2.72 -19.05
CA THR A 282 -24.51 2.72 -17.62
C THR A 282 -23.02 2.40 -17.40
N HIS A 283 -22.46 1.42 -18.14
CA HIS A 283 -21.01 1.18 -18.10
C HIS A 283 -20.19 2.38 -18.58
N MET A 284 -20.69 3.14 -19.56
CA MET A 284 -20.05 4.37 -20.04
C MET A 284 -20.02 5.46 -18.97
N VAL A 285 -21.11 5.64 -18.22
CA VAL A 285 -21.16 6.57 -17.09
C VAL A 285 -20.08 6.23 -16.06
N PHE A 286 -19.94 4.96 -15.69
CA PHE A 286 -18.92 4.52 -14.74
C PHE A 286 -17.50 4.65 -15.29
N THR A 287 -17.31 4.40 -16.58
CA THR A 287 -16.02 4.57 -17.27
C THR A 287 -15.60 6.03 -17.28
N ARG A 288 -16.51 6.94 -17.59
CA ARG A 288 -16.27 8.38 -17.57
C ARG A 288 -15.81 8.84 -16.20
N TRP A 289 -16.53 8.45 -15.14
CA TRP A 289 -16.13 8.73 -13.75
C TRP A 289 -14.72 8.22 -13.43
N ALA A 290 -14.34 7.05 -13.94
CA ALA A 290 -13.02 6.48 -13.75
C ALA A 290 -11.90 7.22 -14.51
N CYS A 291 -12.24 8.09 -15.46
CA CYS A 291 -11.31 8.93 -16.21
C CYS A 291 -11.21 10.37 -15.66
N GLU A 292 -12.10 10.77 -14.76
CA GLU A 292 -12.16 12.13 -14.21
C GLU A 292 -10.96 12.45 -13.30
N GLU A 293 -10.58 13.73 -13.24
CA GLU A 293 -9.59 14.32 -12.34
C GLU A 293 -8.13 13.85 -12.40
N TRP A 294 -7.81 12.75 -13.11
CA TRP A 294 -6.43 12.24 -13.20
C TRP A 294 -5.43 13.24 -13.78
N ARG A 295 -5.87 14.06 -14.76
CA ARG A 295 -5.05 15.12 -15.34
C ARG A 295 -4.55 16.10 -14.27
N TRP A 296 -5.45 16.56 -13.42
CA TRP A 296 -5.19 17.55 -12.37
C TRP A 296 -4.38 16.96 -11.23
N HIS A 297 -4.64 15.70 -10.87
CA HIS A 297 -3.82 14.96 -9.90
C HIS A 297 -2.36 14.78 -10.36
N ILE A 298 -2.15 14.46 -11.64
CA ILE A 298 -0.79 14.34 -12.21
C ILE A 298 -0.11 15.71 -12.26
N GLU A 299 -0.80 16.76 -12.69
CA GLU A 299 -0.28 18.13 -12.70
C GLU A 299 0.13 18.60 -11.30
N SER A 300 -0.72 18.38 -10.29
CA SER A 300 -0.39 18.67 -8.89
C SER A 300 0.84 17.87 -8.42
N SER A 301 0.99 16.62 -8.88
CA SER A 301 2.18 15.82 -8.58
C SER A 301 3.44 16.40 -9.24
N GLU A 302 3.34 16.88 -10.48
CA GLU A 302 4.44 17.54 -11.20
C GLU A 302 4.90 18.80 -10.44
N GLU A 303 3.98 19.68 -10.05
CA GLU A 303 4.27 20.90 -9.29
C GLU A 303 4.97 20.60 -7.95
N ILE A 304 4.45 19.63 -7.20
CA ILE A 304 5.03 19.22 -5.92
C ILE A 304 6.44 18.66 -6.11
N ILE A 305 6.64 17.81 -7.12
CA ILE A 305 7.94 17.22 -7.43
C ILE A 305 8.92 18.32 -7.86
N GLU A 306 8.50 19.23 -8.75
CA GLU A 306 9.31 20.35 -9.18
C GLU A 306 9.75 21.21 -8.00
N ASN A 307 8.83 21.63 -7.13
CA ASN A 307 9.15 22.45 -5.97
C ASN A 307 10.14 21.76 -5.00
N ILE A 308 9.92 20.48 -4.70
CA ILE A 308 10.81 19.71 -3.80
C ILE A 308 12.20 19.52 -4.41
N THR A 309 12.29 19.40 -5.73
CA THR A 309 13.54 19.03 -6.42
C THR A 309 14.28 20.19 -7.07
N TYR A 310 13.65 21.37 -7.17
CA TYR A 310 14.24 22.58 -7.75
C TYR A 310 15.62 22.87 -7.15
N HIS A 311 15.72 22.80 -5.82
CA HIS A 311 16.96 23.08 -5.09
C HIS A 311 18.09 22.08 -5.42
N PHE A 312 17.79 20.85 -5.82
CA PHE A 312 18.83 19.86 -6.15
C PHE A 312 19.47 20.11 -7.52
N ILE A 313 18.75 20.79 -8.42
CA ILE A 313 19.19 21.05 -9.79
C ILE A 313 19.94 22.38 -9.86
N ASP A 314 19.43 23.39 -9.16
CA ASP A 314 20.01 24.73 -9.13
C ASP A 314 21.21 24.78 -8.16
N ASN A 315 22.39 24.41 -8.67
CA ASN A 315 23.69 24.50 -7.99
C ASN A 315 24.21 25.96 -7.88
N ALA A 316 23.34 26.97 -7.78
CA ALA A 316 23.74 28.36 -7.67
C ALA A 316 24.37 28.68 -6.30
N GLY A 317 25.63 28.25 -6.11
CA GLY A 317 26.59 28.84 -5.16
C GLY A 317 26.30 28.69 -3.66
N MET A 318 25.14 28.20 -3.24
CA MET A 318 24.85 27.96 -1.84
C MET A 318 25.40 26.61 -1.41
N LYS A 319 26.25 26.60 -0.37
CA LYS A 319 26.55 25.40 0.43
C LYS A 319 25.27 24.92 1.14
N LEU A 320 24.26 24.45 0.39
CA LEU A 320 23.10 23.83 0.99
C LEU A 320 23.53 22.48 1.57
N ARG A 321 23.41 22.35 2.89
CA ARG A 321 23.62 21.07 3.57
C ARG A 321 22.37 20.22 3.32
N TRP A 322 22.50 19.23 2.46
CA TRP A 322 21.41 18.29 2.18
C TRP A 322 21.16 17.38 3.38
N GLU A 323 19.88 17.20 3.71
CA GLU A 323 19.47 16.29 4.78
C GLU A 323 19.00 14.95 4.20
N PRO A 324 19.34 13.82 4.84
CA PRO A 324 18.84 12.50 4.45
C PRO A 324 17.30 12.40 4.39
N GLN A 325 16.58 13.26 5.13
CA GLN A 325 15.12 13.31 5.11
C GLN A 325 14.55 13.75 3.75
N SER A 326 15.32 14.52 2.96
CA SER A 326 14.90 14.90 1.60
C SER A 326 14.73 13.66 0.70
N LEU A 327 15.57 12.64 0.90
CA LEU A 327 15.50 11.39 0.15
C LEU A 327 14.21 10.62 0.46
N THR A 328 13.79 10.57 1.74
CA THR A 328 12.55 9.89 2.13
C THR A 328 11.32 10.62 1.62
N ILE A 329 11.34 11.95 1.54
CA ILE A 329 10.26 12.74 0.94
C ILE A 329 10.10 12.41 -0.55
N ILE A 330 11.18 12.44 -1.32
CA ILE A 330 11.16 12.11 -2.76
C ILE A 330 10.71 10.66 -2.97
N GLN A 331 11.22 9.73 -2.17
CA GLN A 331 10.85 8.32 -2.23
C GLN A 331 9.33 8.11 -2.02
N LYS A 332 8.74 8.79 -1.02
CA LYS A 332 7.28 8.75 -0.80
C LYS A 332 6.50 9.30 -1.99
N ARG A 333 7.01 10.33 -2.67
CA ARG A 333 6.36 10.90 -3.87
C ARG A 333 6.44 9.95 -5.07
N ASP A 334 7.59 9.30 -5.28
CA ASP A 334 7.77 8.26 -6.30
C ASP A 334 6.81 7.07 -6.06
N GLU A 335 6.70 6.60 -4.81
CA GLU A 335 5.75 5.56 -4.43
C GLU A 335 4.30 5.95 -4.75
N LYS A 336 3.88 7.19 -4.41
CA LYS A 336 2.52 7.64 -4.69
C LYS A 336 2.24 7.77 -6.19
N LEU A 337 3.23 8.18 -6.97
CA LEU A 337 3.13 8.26 -8.42
C LEU A 337 3.04 6.87 -9.05
N ARG A 338 3.78 5.88 -8.54
CA ARG A 338 3.66 4.49 -9.00
C ARG A 338 2.30 3.88 -8.68
N GLU A 339 1.72 4.20 -7.53
CA GLU A 339 0.33 3.83 -7.21
C GLU A 339 -0.67 4.42 -8.22
N THR A 340 -0.47 5.68 -8.60
CA THR A 340 -1.27 6.37 -9.63
C THR A 340 -1.16 5.67 -10.99
N ILE A 341 0.07 5.34 -11.42
CA ILE A 341 0.32 4.59 -12.66
C ILE A 341 -0.40 3.25 -12.63
N THR A 342 -0.29 2.51 -11.52
CA THR A 342 -0.90 1.19 -11.35
C THR A 342 -2.43 1.27 -11.45
N ALA A 343 -3.05 2.28 -10.82
CA ALA A 343 -4.49 2.48 -10.87
C ALA A 343 -4.99 2.81 -12.28
N LEU A 344 -4.29 3.70 -13.00
CA LEU A 344 -4.63 4.06 -14.38
C LEU A 344 -4.45 2.89 -15.35
N GLU A 345 -3.35 2.12 -15.22
CA GLU A 345 -3.12 0.92 -16.04
C GLU A 345 -4.24 -0.09 -15.85
N ALA A 346 -4.64 -0.36 -14.61
CA ALA A 346 -5.75 -1.24 -14.30
C ALA A 346 -7.08 -0.74 -14.89
N ASN A 347 -7.38 0.55 -14.81
CA ASN A 347 -8.57 1.13 -15.44
C ASN A 347 -8.57 0.90 -16.95
N ALA A 348 -7.46 1.20 -17.63
CA ALA A 348 -7.35 1.02 -19.08
C ALA A 348 -7.53 -0.46 -19.49
N GLU A 349 -6.98 -1.39 -18.71
CA GLU A 349 -7.19 -2.83 -18.93
C GLU A 349 -8.65 -3.22 -18.73
N ILE A 350 -9.32 -2.73 -17.68
CA ILE A 350 -10.72 -3.06 -17.40
C ILE A 350 -11.66 -2.51 -18.49
N MET A 351 -11.42 -1.28 -18.95
CA MET A 351 -12.16 -0.68 -20.08
C MET A 351 -11.99 -1.52 -21.35
N ASP A 352 -10.76 -1.96 -21.65
CA ASP A 352 -10.49 -2.82 -22.80
C ASP A 352 -11.19 -4.19 -22.67
N ARG A 353 -11.19 -4.79 -21.46
CA ARG A 353 -11.92 -6.04 -21.19
C ARG A 353 -13.43 -5.90 -21.32
N LEU A 354 -14.01 -4.79 -20.86
CA LEU A 354 -15.43 -4.48 -21.06
C LEU A 354 -15.77 -4.38 -22.55
N LYS A 355 -14.99 -3.62 -23.31
CA LYS A 355 -15.13 -3.51 -24.77
C LYS A 355 -15.06 -4.87 -25.45
N VAL A 356 -14.00 -5.65 -25.19
CA VAL A 356 -13.79 -6.98 -25.79
C VAL A 356 -14.92 -7.94 -25.42
N PHE A 357 -15.43 -7.88 -24.18
CA PHE A 357 -16.55 -8.71 -23.74
C PHE A 357 -17.80 -8.44 -24.59
N TYR A 358 -18.21 -7.18 -24.73
CA TYR A 358 -19.43 -6.83 -25.48
C TYR A 358 -19.32 -7.11 -26.98
N VAL A 359 -18.15 -6.88 -27.59
CA VAL A 359 -17.88 -7.24 -29.00
C VAL A 359 -18.01 -8.75 -29.21
N ASN A 360 -17.44 -9.55 -28.30
CA ASN A 360 -17.55 -11.01 -28.37
C ASN A 360 -18.96 -11.51 -28.03
N LEU A 361 -19.70 -10.80 -27.17
CA LEU A 361 -21.06 -11.17 -26.77
C LEU A 361 -22.02 -11.14 -27.96
N VAL A 362 -22.04 -10.05 -28.73
CA VAL A 362 -22.95 -9.91 -29.88
C VAL A 362 -22.54 -10.76 -31.09
N SER A 363 -21.27 -11.18 -31.12
CA SER A 363 -20.72 -12.09 -32.13
C SER A 363 -21.01 -13.56 -31.82
N ASP A 364 -21.47 -13.87 -30.61
CA ASP A 364 -21.77 -15.23 -30.17
C ASP A 364 -22.96 -15.81 -30.95
N GLN A 365 -22.87 -17.09 -31.31
CA GLN A 365 -23.92 -17.79 -32.05
C GLN A 365 -25.21 -17.90 -31.24
N ASP A 366 -25.09 -18.04 -29.92
CA ASP A 366 -26.21 -18.19 -29.00
C ASP A 366 -26.83 -16.85 -28.56
N PHE A 367 -26.26 -15.72 -29.00
CA PHE A 367 -26.84 -14.40 -28.71
C PHE A 367 -28.17 -14.22 -29.47
N PRO A 368 -29.23 -13.66 -28.85
CA PRO A 368 -30.56 -13.59 -29.47
C PRO A 368 -30.55 -12.92 -30.85
N THR A 369 -31.01 -13.65 -31.86
CA THR A 369 -30.96 -13.23 -33.27
C THR A 369 -31.85 -12.02 -33.55
N GLN A 370 -32.94 -11.86 -32.80
CA GLN A 370 -33.90 -10.76 -33.00
C GLN A 370 -33.30 -9.39 -32.71
N VAL A 371 -32.36 -9.30 -31.76
CA VAL A 371 -31.74 -8.03 -31.35
C VAL A 371 -30.29 -7.87 -31.83
N ARG A 372 -29.72 -8.90 -32.48
CA ARG A 372 -28.30 -8.95 -32.83
C ARG A 372 -27.85 -7.74 -33.66
N SER A 373 -28.54 -7.39 -34.74
CA SER A 373 -28.14 -6.29 -35.63
C SER A 373 -28.09 -4.94 -34.90
N CYS A 374 -29.15 -4.61 -34.15
CA CYS A 374 -29.24 -3.37 -33.38
C CYS A 374 -28.24 -3.36 -32.21
N ALA A 375 -28.06 -4.50 -31.52
CA ALA A 375 -27.08 -4.64 -30.46
C ALA A 375 -25.64 -4.48 -30.98
N THR A 376 -25.29 -5.07 -32.14
CA THR A 376 -23.99 -4.89 -32.77
C THR A 376 -23.71 -3.43 -33.10
N HIS A 377 -24.71 -2.70 -33.61
CA HIS A 377 -24.56 -1.26 -33.86
C HIS A 377 -24.26 -0.49 -32.56
N SER A 378 -25.05 -0.70 -31.50
CA SER A 378 -24.82 -0.06 -30.20
C SER A 378 -23.47 -0.45 -29.57
N VAL A 379 -23.03 -1.70 -29.74
CA VAL A 379 -21.72 -2.16 -29.26
C VAL A 379 -20.57 -1.53 -30.04
N ASN A 380 -20.72 -1.31 -31.35
CA ASN A 380 -19.69 -0.63 -32.15
C ASN A 380 -19.53 0.85 -31.74
N GLU A 381 -20.65 1.54 -31.50
CA GLU A 381 -20.63 2.91 -30.97
C GLU A 381 -19.96 2.96 -29.59
N PHE A 382 -20.36 2.06 -28.69
CA PHE A 382 -19.73 1.89 -27.37
C PHE A 382 -18.24 1.59 -27.46
N ALA A 383 -17.82 0.69 -28.35
CA ALA A 383 -16.42 0.33 -28.52
C ALA A 383 -15.59 1.52 -29.00
N SER A 384 -16.12 2.32 -29.93
CA SER A 384 -15.48 3.55 -30.40
C SER A 384 -15.28 4.55 -29.25
N GLN A 385 -16.32 4.79 -28.44
CA GLN A 385 -16.21 5.70 -27.29
C GLN A 385 -15.26 5.15 -26.21
N MET A 386 -15.29 3.84 -25.95
CA MET A 386 -14.33 3.18 -25.05
C MET A 386 -12.89 3.36 -25.52
N ASP A 387 -12.62 3.28 -26.82
CA ASP A 387 -11.26 3.47 -27.36
C ASP A 387 -10.75 4.90 -27.14
N GLU A 388 -11.62 5.91 -27.17
CA GLU A 388 -11.26 7.30 -26.81
C GLU A 388 -10.87 7.41 -25.33
N TYR A 389 -11.68 6.88 -24.42
CA TYR A 389 -11.36 6.88 -22.98
C TYR A 389 -10.07 6.09 -22.68
N ILE A 390 -9.89 4.92 -23.30
CA ILE A 390 -8.66 4.12 -23.17
C ILE A 390 -7.46 4.90 -23.68
N TYR A 391 -7.58 5.61 -24.80
CA TYR A 391 -6.51 6.44 -25.35
C TYR A 391 -6.11 7.55 -24.38
N ASP A 392 -7.08 8.30 -23.85
CA ASP A 392 -6.83 9.39 -22.90
C ASP A 392 -6.18 8.89 -21.60
N THR A 393 -6.71 7.80 -21.04
CA THR A 393 -6.11 7.14 -19.87
C THR A 393 -4.66 6.72 -20.16
N ARG A 394 -4.38 6.14 -21.34
CA ARG A 394 -3.01 5.77 -21.76
C ARG A 394 -2.08 6.98 -21.91
N MET A 395 -2.60 8.14 -22.31
CA MET A 395 -1.79 9.36 -22.34
C MET A 395 -1.44 9.87 -20.95
N GLN A 396 -2.38 9.80 -19.99
CA GLN A 396 -2.06 10.10 -18.59
C GLN A 396 -1.06 9.10 -17.99
N ILE A 397 -1.15 7.81 -18.32
CA ILE A 397 -0.16 6.79 -17.93
C ILE A 397 1.24 7.18 -18.44
N LYS A 398 1.36 7.57 -19.71
CA LYS A 398 2.65 7.98 -20.29
C LYS A 398 3.21 9.21 -19.58
N ARG A 399 2.39 10.23 -19.32
CA ARG A 399 2.78 11.44 -18.57
C ARG A 399 3.30 11.09 -17.18
N ALA A 400 2.55 10.28 -16.43
CA ALA A 400 2.95 9.84 -15.09
C ALA A 400 4.23 8.99 -15.10
N LYS A 401 4.45 8.14 -16.11
CA LYS A 401 5.69 7.36 -16.25
C LYS A 401 6.91 8.25 -16.50
N VAL A 402 6.79 9.25 -17.38
CA VAL A 402 7.87 10.23 -17.63
C VAL A 402 8.21 10.97 -16.33
N LEU A 403 7.20 11.40 -15.57
CA LEU A 403 7.41 12.02 -14.27
C LEU A 403 8.10 11.08 -13.26
N SER A 404 7.75 9.78 -13.23
CA SER A 404 8.41 8.81 -12.34
C SER A 404 9.87 8.60 -12.70
N THR A 405 10.21 8.56 -13.99
CA THR A 405 11.60 8.54 -14.46
C THR A 405 12.34 9.80 -14.01
N LEU A 406 11.75 10.98 -14.22
CA LEU A 406 12.33 12.26 -13.78
C LEU A 406 12.59 12.30 -12.27
N VAL A 407 11.65 11.79 -11.46
CA VAL A 407 11.82 11.67 -10.00
C VAL A 407 12.98 10.74 -9.66
N SER A 408 13.12 9.62 -10.36
CA SER A 408 14.23 8.68 -10.16
C SER A 408 15.58 9.32 -10.49
N ASP A 409 15.67 10.06 -11.59
CA ASP A 409 16.89 10.76 -12.01
C ASP A 409 17.28 11.83 -10.98
N ARG A 410 16.32 12.65 -10.54
CA ARG A 410 16.53 13.68 -9.50
C ARG A 410 16.92 13.07 -8.15
N LYS A 411 16.36 11.91 -7.81
CA LYS A 411 16.74 11.14 -6.62
C LYS A 411 18.20 10.68 -6.70
N GLN A 412 18.66 10.24 -7.86
CA GLN A 412 20.05 9.85 -8.07
C GLN A 412 21.01 11.03 -7.92
N ILE A 413 20.66 12.20 -8.45
CA ILE A 413 21.43 13.44 -8.26
C ILE A 413 21.55 13.79 -6.77
N LEU A 414 20.46 13.73 -6.00
CA LEU A 414 20.50 13.97 -4.56
C LEU A 414 21.42 12.97 -3.83
N ILE A 415 21.37 11.68 -4.19
CA ILE A 415 22.26 10.65 -3.62
C ILE A 415 23.73 11.00 -3.90
N GLN A 416 24.05 11.42 -5.13
CA GLN A 416 25.41 11.85 -5.50
C GLN A 416 25.86 13.04 -4.66
N HIS A 417 25.01 14.05 -4.45
CA HIS A 417 25.33 15.18 -3.58
C HIS A 417 25.57 14.78 -2.12
N LEU A 418 24.75 13.87 -1.58
CA LEU A 418 24.92 13.35 -0.22
C LEU A 418 26.22 12.55 -0.07
N GLN A 419 26.59 11.75 -1.07
CA GLN A 419 27.85 11.01 -1.11
C GLN A 419 29.05 11.97 -1.20
N ALA A 420 29.01 12.95 -2.10
CA ALA A 420 30.05 13.98 -2.23
C ALA A 420 30.23 14.75 -0.92
N GLN A 421 29.14 15.10 -0.23
CA GLN A 421 29.21 15.76 1.07
C GLN A 421 29.82 14.88 2.16
N THR A 422 29.50 13.59 2.16
CA THR A 422 30.05 12.63 3.12
C THR A 422 31.55 12.43 2.87
N ALA A 423 31.95 12.31 1.60
CA ALA A 423 33.34 12.24 1.19
C ALA A 423 34.13 13.50 1.60
N ALA A 424 33.59 14.70 1.35
CA ALA A 424 34.23 15.96 1.75
C ALA A 424 34.41 16.08 3.28
N ARG A 425 33.41 15.64 4.06
CA ARG A 425 33.54 15.58 5.54
C ARG A 425 34.59 14.57 5.97
N GLN A 426 34.65 13.42 5.31
CA GLN A 426 35.65 12.40 5.60
C GLN A 426 37.06 12.92 5.29
N GLU A 427 37.25 13.60 4.16
CA GLU A 427 38.53 14.25 3.81
C GLU A 427 38.94 15.28 4.88
N GLU A 428 38.02 16.15 5.32
CA GLU A 428 38.30 17.12 6.38
C GLU A 428 38.68 16.44 7.70
N LEU A 429 37.95 15.37 8.08
CA LEU A 429 38.26 14.59 9.27
C LEU A 429 39.61 13.89 9.17
N THR A 430 39.92 13.28 8.02
CA THR A 430 41.21 12.63 7.76
C THR A 430 42.35 13.62 7.78
N ALA A 431 42.19 14.81 7.19
CA ALA A 431 43.21 15.86 7.22
C ALA A 431 43.45 16.40 8.65
N ARG A 432 42.40 16.50 9.47
CA ARG A 432 42.54 16.85 10.90
C ARG A 432 43.23 15.73 11.68
N GLN A 433 42.88 14.48 11.41
CA GLN A 433 43.53 13.31 12.02
C GLN A 433 45.01 13.24 11.65
N GLU A 434 45.38 13.52 10.40
CA GLU A 434 46.78 13.55 9.96
C GLU A 434 47.57 14.60 10.74
N LYS A 435 47.02 15.81 10.90
CA LYS A 435 47.65 16.88 11.70
C LYS A 435 47.79 16.49 13.18
N LEU A 436 46.78 15.84 13.74
CA LEU A 436 46.83 15.35 15.13
C LEU A 436 47.86 14.23 15.29
N ALA A 437 47.93 13.29 14.35
CA ALA A 437 48.91 12.21 14.35
C ALA A 437 50.35 12.74 14.28
N LYS A 438 50.61 13.77 13.44
CA LYS A 438 51.92 14.44 13.37
C LYS A 438 52.29 15.10 14.70
N LYS A 439 51.35 15.81 15.35
CA LYS A 439 51.59 16.42 16.67
C LYS A 439 51.85 15.37 17.76
N ALA A 440 51.03 14.33 17.82
CA ALA A 440 51.24 13.23 18.75
C ALA A 440 52.60 12.54 18.53
N GLY A 441 53.05 12.42 17.28
CA GLY A 441 54.38 11.92 16.95
C GLY A 441 55.51 12.81 17.51
N LEU A 442 55.39 14.13 17.40
CA LEU A 442 56.36 15.07 17.99
C LEU A 442 56.35 15.04 19.53
N GLU A 443 55.16 14.98 20.14
CA GLU A 443 55.01 14.84 21.59
C GLU A 443 55.66 13.52 22.08
N ALA A 444 55.47 12.42 21.35
CA ALA A 444 56.13 11.15 21.65
C ALA A 444 57.67 11.24 21.53
N ILE A 445 58.21 12.00 20.57
CA ILE A 445 59.65 12.24 20.46
C ILE A 445 60.15 13.06 21.65
N ALA A 446 59.45 14.12 22.05
CA ALA A 446 59.82 14.96 23.18
C ALA A 446 59.83 14.16 24.50
N VAL A 447 58.81 13.33 24.74
CA VAL A 447 58.77 12.42 25.89
C VAL A 447 59.95 11.45 25.87
N ARG A 448 60.29 10.87 24.71
CA ARG A 448 61.48 10.01 24.57
C ARG A 448 62.77 10.77 24.92
N ILE A 449 62.94 12.01 24.48
CA ILE A 449 64.12 12.82 24.83
C ILE A 449 64.20 13.07 26.34
N ILE A 450 63.10 13.48 26.97
CA ILE A 450 63.05 13.69 28.44
C ILE A 450 63.41 12.39 29.16
N THR A 451 62.85 11.25 28.75
CA THR A 451 63.15 9.97 29.39
C THR A 451 64.63 9.59 29.29
N VAL A 452 65.28 9.83 28.15
CA VAL A 452 66.73 9.60 27.97
C VAL A 452 67.55 10.52 28.88
N ILE A 453 67.19 11.81 28.96
CA ILE A 453 67.85 12.76 29.87
C ILE A 453 67.67 12.29 31.32
N THR A 454 66.47 11.91 31.74
CA THR A 454 66.24 11.42 33.10
C THR A 454 67.01 10.14 33.42
N LEU A 455 67.14 9.21 32.46
CA LEU A 455 67.93 7.99 32.63
C LEU A 455 69.42 8.28 32.84
N PHE A 456 69.93 9.36 32.25
CA PHE A 456 71.30 9.82 32.45
C PHE A 456 71.49 10.46 33.83
N TYR A 457 70.63 11.41 34.20
CA TYR A 457 70.84 12.20 35.41
C TYR A 457 70.44 11.45 36.69
N LEU A 458 69.36 10.65 36.68
CA LEU A 458 68.79 10.05 37.89
C LEU A 458 69.80 9.21 38.72
N PRO A 459 70.67 8.37 38.12
CA PRO A 459 71.71 7.66 38.86
C PRO A 459 72.73 8.59 39.52
N ALA A 460 73.22 9.61 38.80
CA ALA A 460 74.15 10.58 39.36
C ALA A 460 73.50 11.42 40.46
N THR A 461 72.25 11.86 40.28
CA THR A 461 71.55 12.67 41.29
C THR A 461 71.27 11.85 42.54
N PHE A 462 70.88 10.57 42.42
CA PHE A 462 70.71 9.67 43.56
C PHE A 462 72.02 9.48 44.34
N VAL A 463 73.11 9.18 43.64
CA VAL A 463 74.43 8.99 44.26
C VAL A 463 74.92 10.30 44.91
N SER A 464 74.75 11.45 44.24
CA SER A 464 75.07 12.77 44.79
C SER A 464 74.26 13.10 46.05
N THR A 465 72.98 12.74 46.08
CA THR A 465 72.10 12.98 47.23
C THR A 465 72.47 12.05 48.39
N PHE A 466 72.75 10.78 48.09
CA PHE A 466 73.18 9.78 49.07
C PHE A 466 74.51 10.17 49.73
N PHE A 467 75.49 10.66 48.96
CA PHE A 467 76.75 11.19 49.51
C PHE A 467 76.61 12.56 50.19
N SER A 468 75.52 13.30 49.93
CA SER A 468 75.21 14.56 50.62
C SER A 468 74.49 14.35 51.96
N THR A 469 73.90 13.18 52.20
CA THR A 469 73.37 12.81 53.52
C THR A 469 74.50 12.40 54.48
N ASN A 470 74.31 12.64 55.78
CA ASN A 470 75.25 12.27 56.86
C ASN A 470 75.53 10.75 57.00
N ALA A 471 75.09 9.94 56.04
CA ALA A 471 75.38 8.50 55.97
C ALA A 471 76.84 8.20 55.60
N VAL A 472 77.54 9.14 54.94
CA VAL A 472 78.96 9.02 54.59
C VAL A 472 79.74 10.18 55.19
N THR A 473 80.39 9.94 56.32
CA THR A 473 81.34 10.89 56.92
C THR A 473 82.71 10.69 56.28
N PHE A 474 83.14 11.67 55.47
CA PHE A 474 84.53 11.71 54.98
C PHE A 474 85.44 12.19 56.12
N GLN A 475 85.75 11.28 57.04
CA GLN A 475 86.72 11.51 58.11
C GLN A 475 88.12 11.36 57.50
N ASN A 476 88.92 12.42 57.58
CA ASN A 476 90.35 12.34 57.28
C ASN A 476 91.01 11.53 58.40
N ASP A 477 91.22 10.23 58.18
CA ASP A 477 91.97 9.40 59.11
C ASP A 477 93.47 9.61 58.89
N GLY A 478 94.08 10.38 59.79
CA GLY A 478 95.53 10.58 59.83
C GLY A 478 95.99 11.64 60.84
N SER A 479 95.99 11.26 62.12
CA SER A 479 96.75 11.80 63.28
C SER A 479 96.49 13.23 63.81
N ASP A 480 96.03 13.26 65.07
CA ASP A 480 96.27 14.22 66.17
C ASP A 480 96.77 15.63 65.84
N ASP A 481 95.92 16.65 66.01
CA ASP A 481 95.89 17.48 67.24
C ASP A 481 94.83 18.59 67.08
N SER A 482 94.17 18.89 68.18
CA SER A 482 93.15 19.90 68.36
C SER A 482 93.63 21.32 68.06
N THR A 483 93.18 21.92 66.95
CA THR A 483 92.87 23.35 66.89
C THR A 483 91.75 23.59 65.89
N SER A 484 90.64 24.10 66.42
CA SER A 484 89.39 24.43 65.75
C SER A 484 89.55 25.43 64.61
N GLY A 485 88.92 25.14 63.47
CA GLY A 485 88.55 26.13 62.46
C GLY A 485 88.98 25.87 61.02
N ASN A 486 89.11 24.61 60.59
CA ASN A 486 89.42 24.30 59.18
C ASN A 486 88.14 24.13 58.33
N THR A 487 87.92 25.16 57.52
CA THR A 487 87.82 25.06 56.05
C THR A 487 87.13 23.80 55.52
N THR A 488 85.90 24.00 55.03
CA THR A 488 85.23 23.11 54.08
C THR A 488 85.98 23.16 52.73
N ALA A 489 87.18 22.58 52.68
CA ALA A 489 87.87 22.32 51.43
C ALA A 489 87.14 21.19 50.70
N PRO A 490 86.88 21.30 49.38
CA PRO A 490 86.21 20.25 48.63
C PRO A 490 87.07 18.97 48.70
N SER A 491 86.57 17.93 49.36
CA SER A 491 87.30 16.68 49.51
C SER A 491 87.44 15.99 48.14
N GLN A 492 88.65 15.97 47.59
CA GLN A 492 88.95 15.26 46.33
C GLN A 492 88.58 13.76 46.42
N LEU A 493 88.68 13.17 47.61
CA LEU A 493 88.28 11.80 47.89
C LEU A 493 86.77 11.56 47.70
N ALA A 494 85.90 12.52 48.04
CA ALA A 494 84.46 12.39 47.83
C ALA A 494 84.09 12.43 46.34
N LEU A 495 84.81 13.24 45.56
CA LEU A 495 84.65 13.33 44.12
C LEU A 495 85.07 12.02 43.42
N GLU A 496 86.19 11.42 43.84
CA GLU A 496 86.67 10.16 43.27
C GLU A 496 85.72 8.99 43.55
N ARG A 497 85.23 8.89 44.79
CA ARG A 497 84.22 7.87 45.18
C ARG A 497 82.86 8.10 44.52
N PHE A 498 82.48 9.36 44.29
CA PHE A 498 81.28 9.70 43.53
C PHE A 498 81.37 9.14 42.10
N PHE A 499 82.50 9.28 41.40
CA PHE A 499 82.68 8.72 40.06
C PHE A 499 82.75 7.19 40.07
N GLU A 500 83.43 6.59 41.05
CA GLU A 500 83.57 5.13 41.18
C GLU A 500 82.19 4.43 41.33
N VAL A 501 81.24 5.05 42.02
CA VAL A 501 79.89 4.50 42.21
C VAL A 501 78.91 4.94 41.11
N SER A 502 78.99 6.18 40.63
CA SER A 502 78.04 6.72 39.66
C SER A 502 78.22 6.13 38.26
N VAL A 503 79.46 5.91 37.81
CA VAL A 503 79.75 5.42 36.44
C VAL A 503 79.24 3.98 36.22
N PRO A 504 79.47 3.01 37.11
CA PRO A 504 78.92 1.66 36.97
C PRO A 504 77.39 1.64 37.05
N LEU A 505 76.81 2.46 37.94
CA LEU A 505 75.35 2.56 38.08
C LEU A 505 74.72 3.13 36.80
N MET A 506 75.33 4.14 36.19
CA MET A 506 74.93 4.63 34.86
C MET A 506 75.08 3.54 33.79
N ALA A 507 76.20 2.82 33.75
CA ALA A 507 76.39 1.75 32.76
C ALA A 507 75.31 0.65 32.89
N LEU A 508 74.90 0.32 34.11
CA LEU A 508 73.85 -0.66 34.38
C LEU A 508 72.45 -0.14 33.98
N THR A 509 72.11 1.11 34.31
CA THR A 509 70.81 1.68 33.91
C THR A 509 70.70 1.85 32.39
N PHE A 510 71.75 2.29 31.71
CA PHE A 510 71.80 2.35 30.25
C PHE A 510 71.77 0.95 29.62
N GLY A 511 72.50 -0.01 30.18
CA GLY A 511 72.51 -1.40 29.70
C GLY A 511 71.11 -2.02 29.74
N LEU A 512 70.38 -1.85 30.85
CA LEU A 512 69.00 -2.32 30.99
C LEU A 512 68.03 -1.60 30.04
N ALA A 513 68.17 -0.28 29.89
CA ALA A 513 67.34 0.50 28.97
C ALA A 513 67.56 0.09 27.49
N ILE A 514 68.82 -0.14 27.09
CA ILE A 514 69.18 -0.61 25.75
C ILE A 514 68.64 -2.02 25.52
N ALA A 515 68.80 -2.93 26.50
CA ALA A 515 68.25 -4.29 26.41
C ALA A 515 66.73 -4.27 26.28
N TRP A 516 66.02 -3.44 27.05
CA TRP A 516 64.58 -3.24 26.94
C TRP A 516 64.18 -2.69 25.57
N TYR A 517 64.88 -1.66 25.08
CA TYR A 517 64.64 -1.08 23.76
C TYR A 517 64.79 -2.10 22.62
N TYR A 518 65.85 -2.92 22.66
CA TYR A 518 66.04 -3.99 21.66
C TYR A 518 65.00 -5.10 21.78
N TYR A 519 64.55 -5.41 22.99
CA TYR A 519 63.47 -6.38 23.23
C TYR A 519 62.13 -5.89 22.66
N GLU A 520 61.75 -4.65 22.94
CA GLU A 520 60.50 -4.04 22.45
C GLU A 520 60.51 -3.85 20.93
N ARG A 521 61.64 -3.45 20.34
CA ARG A 521 61.79 -3.35 18.87
C ARG A 521 61.68 -4.70 18.17
N ARG A 522 62.09 -5.80 18.83
CA ARG A 522 61.88 -7.17 18.34
C ARG A 522 60.43 -7.62 18.44
N GLN A 523 59.68 -7.17 19.45
CA GLN A 523 58.24 -7.43 19.59
C GLN A 523 57.42 -6.71 18.50
N ILE A 524 57.70 -5.44 18.23
CA ILE A 524 57.02 -4.66 17.18
C ILE A 524 57.23 -5.28 15.79
N ARG A 525 58.45 -5.77 15.48
CA ARG A 525 58.74 -6.50 14.23
C ARG A 525 58.05 -7.87 14.12
N LYS A 526 57.51 -8.39 15.21
CA LYS A 526 56.78 -9.67 15.24
C LYS A 526 55.26 -9.49 15.17
N GLN A 527 54.73 -8.25 15.14
CA GLN A 527 53.33 -8.04 14.80
C GLN A 527 53.12 -8.37 13.30
N PRO A 528 52.26 -9.34 12.97
CA PRO A 528 52.10 -9.82 11.60
C PRO A 528 51.39 -8.81 10.71
N ALA A 529 51.87 -8.68 9.46
CA ALA A 529 51.50 -7.72 8.43
C ALA A 529 50.06 -7.82 7.86
N TRP A 530 49.14 -8.55 8.49
CA TRP A 530 47.76 -8.69 8.00
C TRP A 530 46.82 -7.52 8.40
N MET A 531 47.32 -6.52 9.14
CA MET A 531 46.57 -5.31 9.50
C MET A 531 46.68 -4.19 8.45
N ASP A 532 47.72 -4.20 7.60
CA ASP A 532 47.91 -3.16 6.57
C ASP A 532 47.10 -3.44 5.29
N GLU A 533 46.78 -4.71 5.01
CA GLU A 533 46.05 -5.11 3.79
C GLU A 533 44.54 -4.79 3.84
N LYS A 534 43.99 -4.42 5.01
CA LYS A 534 42.59 -3.98 5.14
C LYS A 534 42.36 -2.49 4.83
N HIS A 535 43.42 -1.70 4.63
CA HIS A 535 43.31 -0.28 4.30
C HIS A 535 43.35 0.03 2.79
N GLU A 536 43.60 -0.97 1.92
CA GLU A 536 43.53 -0.81 0.45
C GLU A 536 42.25 -1.38 -0.19
N MET A 537 41.35 -2.00 0.58
CA MET A 537 40.07 -2.54 0.07
C MET A 537 38.82 -2.04 0.84
N VAL A 538 38.77 -0.75 1.18
CA VAL A 538 37.53 0.01 1.47
C VAL A 538 37.70 1.40 0.90
#